data_AF-A0A352UML4-F1
#
_entry.id   AF-A0A352UML4-F1
#
_cell.length_a   1.000
_cell.length_b   1.000
_cell.length_c   1.000
_cell.angle_alpha   90.00
_cell.angle_beta   90.00
_cell.angle_gamma   90.00
#
_symmetry.space_group_name_H-M   'P 1'
#
loop_
_entity.id
_entity.type
_entity.pdbx_description
1 polymer ?
#
loop_
_entity_poly.entity_id
_entity_poly.type
_entity_poly.pdbx_seq_one_letter_code
_entity_poly.pdbx_strand_id
1 'polypeptide(L)'
;AADHIRIMGKGGKERVVYLNDACVQAINAYIPARRMMAPRDCPAMFVSNRKKRISCDSVQIMVKKNLLKAGLDASKYSPHKLRHTAATLMLQNGVDVRTLQEVLGHEHLNTTQIYTHVDNSELRIAAAANPLGSFSTKKK
;
A
#
# COMPACT_ATOMS: atom_id res chain seq x y z
N ALA A 1 -10.89 16.89 2.92
CA ALA A 1 -10.83 15.72 3.83
C ALA A 1 -9.53 15.76 4.60
N ALA A 2 -9.41 15.03 5.71
CA ALA A 2 -8.11 14.82 6.34
C ALA A 2 -7.14 14.20 5.32
N ASP A 3 -5.87 14.55 5.42
CA ASP A 3 -4.74 14.02 4.62
C ASP A 3 -4.36 12.59 5.04
N HIS A 4 -5.02 12.04 6.05
CA HIS A 4 -4.77 10.69 6.57
C HIS A 4 -6.04 9.97 7.01
N ILE A 5 -5.96 8.64 7.09
CA ILE A 5 -6.99 7.76 7.66
C ILE A 5 -6.41 6.92 8.79
N ARG A 6 -7.22 6.70 9.83
CA ARG A 6 -6.94 5.75 10.90
C ARG A 6 -7.53 4.39 10.56
N ILE A 7 -6.70 3.36 10.64
CA ILE A 7 -7.07 1.98 10.35
C ILE A 7 -6.82 1.15 11.61
N MET A 8 -7.86 0.43 12.04
CA MET A 8 -7.71 -0.61 13.07
C MET A 8 -7.25 -1.90 12.41
N GLY A 9 -6.05 -2.35 12.74
CA GLY A 9 -5.40 -3.55 12.23
C GLY A 9 -5.69 -4.80 13.06
N LYS A 10 -5.03 -5.91 12.69
CA LYS A 10 -5.07 -7.16 13.44
C LYS A 10 -4.49 -6.94 14.84
N GLY A 11 -5.09 -7.57 15.85
CA GLY A 11 -4.65 -7.45 17.24
C GLY A 11 -4.99 -6.11 17.91
N GLY A 12 -5.91 -5.33 17.34
CA GLY A 12 -6.31 -4.04 17.91
C GLY A 12 -5.27 -2.92 17.73
N LYS A 13 -4.29 -3.14 16.83
CA LYS A 13 -3.25 -2.15 16.55
C LYS A 13 -3.78 -1.08 15.61
N GLU A 14 -3.79 0.16 16.07
CA GLU A 14 -4.10 1.30 15.22
C GLU A 14 -2.91 1.70 14.37
N ARG A 15 -3.18 2.17 13.16
CA ARG A 15 -2.20 2.80 12.27
C ARG A 15 -2.80 3.96 11.52
N VAL A 16 -1.96 4.92 11.18
CA VAL A 16 -2.31 6.07 10.34
C VAL A 16 -1.74 5.83 8.94
N VAL A 17 -2.55 6.03 7.92
CA VAL A 17 -2.12 6.00 6.52
C VAL A 17 -2.38 7.37 5.91
N TYR A 18 -1.32 8.02 5.46
CA TYR A 18 -1.42 9.27 4.71
C TYR A 18 -1.88 9.00 3.28
N LEU A 19 -2.70 9.89 2.76
CA LEU A 19 -3.34 9.80 1.46
C LEU A 19 -2.66 10.75 0.49
N ASN A 20 -2.40 10.28 -0.73
CA ASN A 20 -2.02 11.17 -1.82
C ASN A 20 -3.24 11.96 -2.34
N ASP A 21 -2.98 12.97 -3.16
CA ASP A 21 -4.02 13.84 -3.72
C ASP A 21 -5.09 13.07 -4.49
N ALA A 22 -4.70 12.04 -5.24
CA ALA A 22 -5.64 11.21 -6.00
C ALA A 22 -6.64 10.49 -5.07
N CYS A 23 -6.17 9.93 -3.96
CA CYS A 23 -7.01 9.31 -2.93
C CYS A 23 -7.94 10.35 -2.27
N VAL A 24 -7.40 11.52 -1.91
CA VAL A 24 -8.18 12.61 -1.30
C VAL A 24 -9.29 13.07 -2.24
N GLN A 25 -8.98 13.28 -3.52
CA GLN A 25 -9.95 13.66 -4.53
C GLN A 25 -11.04 12.60 -4.72
N ALA A 26 -10.67 11.32 -4.85
CA ALA A 26 -11.62 10.22 -4.99
C ALA A 26 -12.56 10.11 -3.78
N ILE A 27 -12.04 10.27 -2.56
CA ILE A 27 -12.84 10.27 -1.34
C ILE A 27 -13.80 11.47 -1.31
N ASN A 28 -13.31 12.66 -1.63
CA ASN A 28 -14.14 13.87 -1.66
C ASN A 28 -15.27 13.75 -2.70
N ALA A 29 -15.02 13.14 -3.86
CA ALA A 29 -16.03 12.86 -4.86
C ALA A 29 -17.06 11.82 -4.38
N TYR A 30 -16.63 10.85 -3.57
CA TYR A 30 -17.50 9.80 -3.05
C TYR A 30 -18.42 10.26 -1.90
N ILE A 31 -17.95 11.16 -1.02
CA ILE A 31 -18.70 11.59 0.18
C ILE A 31 -20.13 12.08 -0.12
N PRO A 32 -20.38 12.95 -1.13
CA PRO A 32 -21.73 13.36 -1.50
C PRO A 32 -22.63 12.19 -1.90
N ALA A 33 -22.12 11.28 -2.73
CA ALA A 33 -22.85 10.09 -3.15
C ALA A 33 -23.19 9.18 -1.96
N ARG A 34 -22.23 8.96 -1.05
CA ARG A 34 -22.44 8.21 0.18
C ARG A 34 -23.55 8.79 1.04
N ARG A 35 -23.59 10.11 1.20
CA ARG A 35 -24.62 10.81 2.02
C ARG A 35 -26.04 10.62 1.46
N MET A 36 -26.17 10.47 0.14
CA MET A 36 -27.46 10.18 -0.50
C MET A 36 -27.84 8.69 -0.41
N MET A 37 -26.85 7.80 -0.42
CA MET A 37 -27.09 6.34 -0.46
C MET A 37 -27.46 5.74 0.90
N ALA A 38 -26.75 6.10 1.97
CA ALA A 38 -26.87 5.46 3.28
C ALA A 38 -27.33 6.43 4.37
N PRO A 39 -28.17 5.97 5.32
CA PRO A 39 -28.65 6.80 6.40
C PRO A 39 -27.50 7.28 7.31
N ARG A 40 -27.78 8.36 8.06
CA ARG A 40 -26.77 9.08 8.86
C ARG A 40 -26.21 8.26 10.03
N ASP A 41 -27.01 7.32 10.53
CA ASP A 41 -26.68 6.40 11.61
C ASP A 41 -25.73 5.27 11.19
N CYS A 42 -25.56 5.01 9.89
CA CYS A 42 -24.59 4.03 9.41
C CYS A 42 -23.16 4.54 9.66
N PRO A 43 -22.33 3.89 10.50
CA PRO A 43 -21.00 4.40 10.82
C PRO A 43 -19.95 4.07 9.73
N ALA A 44 -20.30 3.28 8.72
CA ALA A 44 -19.38 2.88 7.68
C ALA A 44 -19.10 4.03 6.70
N MET A 45 -17.82 4.25 6.39
CA MET A 45 -17.39 5.19 5.35
C MET A 45 -17.81 4.67 3.97
N PHE A 46 -17.45 3.43 3.63
CA PHE A 46 -17.82 2.80 2.37
C PHE A 46 -19.06 1.91 2.54
N VAL A 47 -20.06 2.17 1.71
CA VAL A 47 -21.35 1.49 1.71
C VAL A 47 -21.64 0.85 0.37
N SER A 48 -22.33 -0.29 0.40
CA SER A 48 -22.83 -0.98 -0.79
C SER A 48 -24.18 -0.42 -1.25
N ASN A 49 -24.66 -0.86 -2.42
CA ASN A 49 -26.01 -0.54 -2.91
C ASN A 49 -27.13 -1.03 -1.98
N ARG A 50 -26.82 -1.95 -1.04
CA ARG A 50 -27.74 -2.39 0.02
C ARG A 50 -27.78 -1.42 1.21
N LYS A 51 -27.15 -0.24 1.11
CA LYS A 51 -27.08 0.81 2.15
C LYS A 51 -26.42 0.36 3.46
N LYS A 52 -25.62 -0.70 3.41
CA LYS A 52 -24.85 -1.26 4.53
C LYS A 52 -23.35 -1.22 4.22
N ARG A 53 -22.51 -1.41 5.25
CA ARG A 53 -21.05 -1.56 5.12
C ARG A 53 -20.72 -2.54 3.99
N ILE A 54 -19.81 -2.15 3.10
CA ILE A 54 -19.34 -3.02 2.03
C ILE A 54 -18.55 -4.21 2.58
N SER A 55 -18.73 -5.40 2.01
CA SER A 55 -17.96 -6.60 2.37
C SER A 55 -16.64 -6.67 1.62
N CYS A 56 -15.67 -7.42 2.15
CA CYS A 56 -14.40 -7.68 1.47
C CYS A 56 -14.61 -8.29 0.07
N ASP A 57 -15.51 -9.26 -0.05
CA ASP A 57 -15.83 -9.90 -1.34
C ASP A 57 -16.38 -8.90 -2.37
N SER A 58 -17.23 -7.96 -1.91
CA SER A 58 -17.74 -6.91 -2.79
C SER A 58 -16.61 -6.04 -3.34
N VAL A 59 -15.61 -5.71 -2.50
CA VAL A 59 -14.40 -4.99 -2.94
C VAL A 59 -13.60 -5.81 -3.94
N GLN A 60 -13.40 -7.12 -3.70
CA GLN A 60 -12.71 -8.00 -4.64
C GLN A 60 -13.41 -8.05 -6.01
N ILE A 61 -14.74 -8.17 -6.02
CA ILE A 61 -15.55 -8.17 -7.24
C ILE A 61 -15.44 -6.82 -7.96
N MET A 62 -15.49 -5.70 -7.23
CA MET A 62 -15.30 -4.37 -7.80
C MET A 62 -13.92 -4.19 -8.44
N VAL A 63 -12.86 -4.64 -7.78
CA VAL A 63 -11.50 -4.61 -8.32
C VAL A 63 -11.41 -5.47 -9.58
N LYS A 64 -11.91 -6.71 -9.52
CA LYS A 64 -11.95 -7.63 -10.68
C LYS A 64 -12.66 -7.00 -11.89
N LYS A 65 -13.82 -6.37 -11.65
CA LYS A 65 -14.59 -5.67 -12.70
C LYS A 65 -13.80 -4.53 -13.34
N ASN A 66 -13.09 -3.73 -12.53
CA ASN A 66 -12.29 -2.62 -13.05
C ASN A 66 -11.03 -3.08 -13.79
N LEU A 67 -10.39 -4.17 -13.35
CA LEU A 67 -9.28 -4.80 -14.06
C LEU A 67 -9.69 -5.24 -15.47
N LEU A 68 -10.82 -5.95 -15.59
CA LEU A 68 -11.36 -6.38 -16.89
C LEU A 68 -11.68 -5.19 -17.80
N LYS A 69 -12.27 -4.12 -17.26
CA LYS A 69 -12.54 -2.89 -18.01
C LYS A 69 -11.28 -2.18 -18.50
N ALA A 70 -10.17 -2.31 -17.76
CA ALA A 70 -8.88 -1.79 -18.16
C ALA A 70 -8.12 -2.71 -19.14
N GLY A 71 -8.72 -3.84 -19.57
CA GLY A 71 -8.06 -4.82 -20.44
C GLY A 71 -7.03 -5.70 -19.73
N LEU A 72 -7.06 -5.73 -18.39
CA LEU A 72 -6.12 -6.52 -17.59
C LEU A 72 -6.71 -7.89 -17.23
N ASP A 73 -5.82 -8.89 -17.17
CA ASP A 73 -6.17 -10.26 -16.79
C ASP A 73 -6.54 -10.35 -15.30
N ALA A 74 -7.83 -10.39 -15.01
CA ALA A 74 -8.33 -10.41 -13.65
C ALA A 74 -8.18 -11.77 -12.93
N SER A 75 -7.59 -12.78 -13.57
CA SER A 75 -7.08 -13.99 -12.88
C SER A 75 -5.68 -13.76 -12.31
N LYS A 76 -4.90 -12.86 -12.93
CA LYS A 76 -3.54 -12.54 -12.52
C LYS A 76 -3.45 -11.42 -11.51
N TYR A 77 -4.43 -10.52 -11.44
CA TYR A 77 -4.40 -9.37 -10.53
C TYR A 77 -5.49 -9.46 -9.45
N SER A 78 -5.16 -9.02 -8.24
CA SER A 78 -6.03 -9.03 -7.07
C SER A 78 -5.73 -7.82 -6.18
N PRO A 79 -6.59 -7.47 -5.20
CA PRO A 79 -6.30 -6.39 -4.26
C PRO A 79 -4.94 -6.55 -3.55
N HIS A 80 -4.56 -7.79 -3.20
CA HIS A 80 -3.25 -8.07 -2.62
C HIS A 80 -2.11 -7.76 -3.59
N LYS A 81 -2.23 -8.15 -4.86
CA LYS A 81 -1.21 -7.84 -5.87
C LYS A 81 -1.11 -6.35 -6.17
N LEU A 82 -2.23 -5.63 -6.22
CA LEU A 82 -2.21 -4.16 -6.36
C LEU A 82 -1.47 -3.49 -5.19
N ARG A 83 -1.67 -4.00 -3.97
CA ARG A 83 -0.92 -3.55 -2.79
C ARG A 83 0.57 -3.85 -2.92
N HIS A 84 0.95 -5.04 -3.38
CA HIS A 84 2.34 -5.37 -3.66
C HIS A 84 2.95 -4.42 -4.70
N THR A 85 2.24 -4.16 -5.81
CA THR A 85 2.69 -3.21 -6.83
C THR A 85 2.88 -1.81 -6.26
N ALA A 86 1.95 -1.30 -5.45
CA ALA A 86 2.09 -0.01 -4.81
C ALA A 86 3.34 0.05 -3.91
N ALA A 87 3.60 -1.01 -3.15
CA ALA A 87 4.77 -1.11 -2.28
C ALA A 87 6.09 -1.14 -3.07
N THR A 88 6.15 -1.94 -4.14
CA THR A 88 7.31 -1.98 -5.04
C THR A 88 7.56 -0.63 -5.71
N LEU A 89 6.51 0.05 -6.17
CA LEU A 89 6.64 1.39 -6.77
C LEU A 89 7.17 2.40 -5.75
N MET A 90 6.71 2.37 -4.50
CA MET A 90 7.25 3.25 -3.45
C MET A 90 8.74 2.99 -3.23
N LEU A 91 9.15 1.72 -3.13
CA LEU A 91 10.56 1.36 -2.95
C LEU A 91 11.43 1.82 -4.14
N GLN A 92 10.95 1.58 -5.37
CA GLN A 92 11.65 2.02 -6.60
C GLN A 92 11.79 3.53 -6.71
N ASN A 93 10.92 4.30 -6.02
CA ASN A 93 11.00 5.76 -5.96
C ASN A 93 11.72 6.26 -4.70
N GLY A 94 12.52 5.41 -4.05
CA GLY A 94 13.42 5.80 -2.96
C GLY A 94 12.78 5.85 -1.58
N VAL A 95 11.56 5.31 -1.40
CA VAL A 95 10.97 5.17 -0.06
C VAL A 95 11.70 4.05 0.69
N ASP A 96 12.25 4.38 1.86
CA ASP A 96 12.96 3.41 2.69
C ASP A 96 12.06 2.26 3.15
N VAL A 97 12.63 1.07 3.29
CA VAL A 97 11.91 -0.16 3.64
C VAL A 97 11.19 -0.05 4.98
N ARG A 98 11.73 0.69 5.95
CA ARG A 98 11.12 0.91 7.27
C ARG A 98 9.89 1.80 7.18
N THR A 99 9.97 2.93 6.45
CA THR A 99 8.79 3.77 6.16
C THR A 99 7.73 2.96 5.41
N LEU A 100 8.13 2.14 4.44
CA LEU A 100 7.21 1.28 3.71
C LEU A 100 6.52 0.24 4.62
N GLN A 101 7.24 -0.31 5.60
CA GLN A 101 6.67 -1.23 6.60
C GLN A 101 5.63 -0.55 7.48
N GLU A 102 5.83 0.70 7.86
CA GLU A 102 4.86 1.48 8.64
C GLU A 102 3.59 1.75 7.83
N VAL A 103 3.74 2.17 6.56
CA VAL A 103 2.63 2.41 5.63
C VAL A 103 1.79 1.14 5.41
N LEU A 104 2.44 -0.01 5.30
CA LEU A 104 1.77 -1.29 5.10
C LEU A 104 1.27 -1.91 6.43
N GLY A 105 1.91 -1.64 7.55
CA GLY A 105 1.56 -2.18 8.86
C GLY A 105 1.73 -3.70 8.96
N HIS A 106 2.87 -4.24 8.51
CA HIS A 106 3.26 -5.64 8.69
C HIS A 106 4.03 -5.82 10.01
N GLU A 107 3.57 -6.72 10.89
CA GLU A 107 4.27 -7.06 12.15
C GLU A 107 5.51 -7.96 11.95
N HIS A 108 5.61 -8.66 10.82
CA HIS A 108 6.69 -9.62 10.56
C HIS A 108 7.36 -9.38 9.21
N LEU A 109 8.69 -9.28 9.25
CA LEU A 109 9.63 -9.07 8.14
C LEU A 109 9.58 -10.16 7.04
N ASN A 110 8.96 -11.32 7.29
CA ASN A 110 8.95 -12.46 6.35
C ASN A 110 8.19 -12.21 5.03
N THR A 111 7.37 -11.16 4.92
CA THR A 111 6.77 -10.74 3.62
C THR A 111 7.49 -9.54 3.00
N THR A 112 8.52 -9.01 3.66
CA THR A 112 9.32 -7.87 3.16
C THR A 112 10.54 -8.32 2.35
N GLN A 113 10.99 -9.57 2.53
CA GLN A 113 12.08 -10.16 1.75
C GLN A 113 11.78 -10.27 0.23
N ILE A 114 10.51 -10.24 -0.16
CA ILE A 114 10.10 -10.19 -1.58
C ILE A 114 10.36 -8.81 -2.18
N TYR A 115 10.41 -7.74 -1.38
CA TYR A 115 10.65 -6.37 -1.86
C TYR A 115 12.14 -6.01 -1.92
N THR A 116 13.01 -6.75 -1.25
CA THR A 116 14.45 -6.66 -1.40
C THR A 116 14.95 -7.32 -2.69
N HIS A 117 14.29 -7.08 -3.82
CA HIS A 117 15.05 -6.93 -5.06
C HIS A 117 15.72 -5.57 -5.00
N VAL A 118 16.71 -5.48 -4.10
CA VAL A 118 17.66 -4.38 -4.05
C VAL A 118 18.32 -4.38 -5.41
N ASP A 119 18.15 -3.29 -6.15
CA ASP A 119 18.84 -3.10 -7.41
C ASP A 119 20.35 -3.29 -7.14
N ASN A 120 21.05 -4.04 -8.00
CA ASN A 120 22.46 -4.37 -7.80
C ASN A 120 23.33 -3.10 -7.64
N SER A 121 22.81 -1.95 -8.08
CA SER A 121 23.36 -0.62 -7.87
C SER A 121 23.46 -0.23 -6.38
N GLU A 122 22.44 -0.46 -5.56
CA GLU A 122 22.45 -0.13 -4.13
C GLU A 122 23.40 -1.04 -3.33
N LEU A 123 23.47 -2.33 -3.69
CA LEU A 123 24.46 -3.25 -3.10
C LEU A 123 25.89 -2.82 -3.42
N ARG A 124 26.14 -2.31 -4.64
CA ARG A 124 27.43 -1.74 -5.03
C ARG A 124 27.75 -0.46 -4.28
N ILE A 125 26.76 0.42 -4.06
CA ILE A 125 26.94 1.65 -3.28
C ILE A 125 27.26 1.31 -1.81
N ALA A 126 26.53 0.37 -1.21
CA ALA A 126 26.78 -0.07 0.16
C ALA A 126 28.18 -0.70 0.31
N ALA A 127 28.62 -1.51 -0.66
CA ALA A 127 29.97 -2.05 -0.69
C ALA A 127 31.04 -0.95 -0.82
N ALA A 128 30.81 0.07 -1.65
CA ALA A 128 31.71 1.19 -1.85
C ALA A 128 31.75 2.16 -0.65
N ALA A 129 30.63 2.30 0.07
CA ALA A 129 30.53 3.13 1.28
C ALA A 129 31.12 2.45 2.53
N ASN A 130 31.64 1.22 2.42
CA ASN A 130 32.30 0.55 3.52
C ASN A 130 33.59 1.29 3.90
N PRO A 131 33.73 1.81 5.13
CA PRO A 131 34.91 2.56 5.57
C PRO A 131 36.20 1.72 5.60
N LEU A 132 36.10 0.39 5.45
CA LEU A 132 37.23 -0.53 5.31
C LEU A 132 37.52 -0.93 3.85
N GLY A 133 36.77 -0.41 2.88
CA GLY A 133 36.90 -0.77 1.46
C GLY A 133 38.26 -0.40 0.83
N SER A 134 38.98 0.55 1.42
CA SER A 134 40.32 0.98 0.99
C SER A 134 41.48 0.31 1.75
N PHE A 135 41.20 -0.70 2.59
CA PHE A 135 42.25 -1.37 3.36
C PHE A 135 43.10 -2.28 2.46
N SER A 136 44.31 -1.84 2.13
CA SER A 136 45.31 -2.64 1.41
C SER A 136 46.30 -3.24 2.39
N THR A 137 46.36 -4.57 2.47
CA THR A 137 47.48 -5.26 3.12
C THR A 137 48.71 -5.13 2.22
N LYS A 138 49.55 -4.12 2.47
CA LYS A 138 50.90 -4.09 1.89
C LYS A 138 51.63 -5.36 2.36
N LYS A 139 51.73 -6.36 1.49
CA LYS A 139 52.65 -7.49 1.67
C LYS A 139 54.06 -6.91 1.62
N LYS A 140 54.79 -7.05 2.72
CA LYS A 140 56.26 -6.94 2.75
C LYS A 140 56.87 -8.08 1.94
#